data_AF-A0AAW7MAC6-F1
#
_entry.id   AF-A0AAW7MAC6-F1
#
_cell.length_a   1.000
_cell.length_b   1.000
_cell.length_c   1.000
_cell.angle_alpha   90.00
_cell.angle_beta   90.00
_cell.angle_gamma   90.00
#
_symmetry.space_group_name_H-M   'P 1'
#
loop_
_entity.id
_entity.type
_entity.pdbx_description
1 polymer ?
#
loop_
_entity_poly.entity_id
_entity_poly.type
_entity_poly.pdbx_seq_one_letter_code
_entity_poly.pdbx_strand_id
1 'polypeptide(L)' 'MAKFKVLNRFKDLKKDEVHEAGQTVDMTIKRADEIKAKLKDYNRDFLERIDNKK' A
#
# COMPACT_ATOMS: atom_id res chain seq x y z
N MET A 1 2.36 -9.61 9.67
CA MET A 1 3.00 -8.80 8.62
C MET A 1 2.59 -9.40 7.28
N ALA A 2 2.34 -8.60 6.26
CA ALA A 2 1.86 -9.06 4.97
C ALA A 2 2.55 -8.28 3.85
N LYS A 3 2.83 -8.97 2.74
CA LYS A 3 3.43 -8.35 1.56
C LYS A 3 2.37 -7.72 0.67
N PHE A 4 2.63 -6.47 0.32
CA PHE A 4 1.83 -5.69 -0.60
C PHE A 4 2.68 -5.22 -1.77
N LYS A 5 2.10 -5.21 -2.96
CA LYS A 5 2.64 -4.57 -4.14
C LYS A 5 2.03 -3.18 -4.26
N VAL A 6 2.89 -2.19 -4.44
CA VAL A 6 2.51 -0.81 -4.70
C VAL A 6 2.07 -0.73 -6.16
N LEU A 7 0.82 -0.36 -6.40
CA LEU A 7 0.27 -0.22 -7.75
C LEU A 7 0.46 1.19 -8.30
N ASN A 8 0.36 2.18 -7.42
CA ASN A 8 0.49 3.59 -7.75
C ASN A 8 1.41 4.25 -6.72
N ARG A 9 2.22 5.20 -7.18
CA ARG A 9 3.08 5.98 -6.29
C ARG A 9 2.25 6.65 -5.20
N PHE A 10 2.66 6.50 -3.94
CA PHE A 10 2.09 7.23 -2.83
C PHE A 10 3.15 7.61 -1.80
N LYS A 11 2.89 8.69 -1.05
CA LYS A 11 3.72 9.09 0.07
C LYS A 11 3.12 8.56 1.37
N ASP A 12 3.86 7.71 2.08
CA ASP A 12 3.50 7.30 3.44
C ASP A 12 3.82 8.45 4.41
N LEU A 13 2.77 9.08 4.94
CA LEU A 13 2.89 10.19 5.89
C LEU A 13 3.44 9.79 7.28
N LYS A 14 3.37 8.51 7.69
CA LYS A 14 3.94 8.08 8.99
C LYS A 14 5.42 7.75 8.88
N LYS A 15 5.87 7.23 7.74
CA LYS A 15 7.28 6.88 7.51
C LYS A 15 8.07 7.99 6.80
N ASP A 16 7.38 9.02 6.33
CA ASP A 16 7.91 10.05 5.42
C ASP A 16 8.63 9.43 4.20
N GLU A 17 8.14 8.26 3.76
CA GLU A 17 8.73 7.46 2.70
C GLU A 17 7.83 7.52 1.46
N VAL A 18 8.43 7.66 0.28
CA VAL A 18 7.71 7.59 -0.99
C VAL A 18 7.83 6.16 -1.51
N HIS A 19 6.69 5.52 -1.70
CA HIS A 19 6.61 4.21 -2.30
C HIS A 19 6.32 4.36 -3.79
N GLU A 20 7.17 3.77 -4.61
CA GLU A 20 7.07 3.82 -6.08
C GLU A 20 6.19 2.69 -6.61
N ALA A 21 5.52 2.93 -7.74
CA ALA A 21 4.71 1.90 -8.39
C ALA A 21 5.59 0.70 -8.81
N GLY A 22 5.11 -0.52 -8.54
CA GLY A 22 5.83 -1.77 -8.77
C GLY A 22 6.66 -2.25 -7.58
N GLN A 23 6.91 -1.41 -6.57
CA GLN A 23 7.64 -1.81 -5.37
C GLN A 23 6.86 -2.84 -4.56
N THR A 24 7.57 -3.79 -3.96
CA THR A 24 7.00 -4.69 -2.95
C THR A 24 7.38 -4.19 -1.58
N VAL A 25 6.38 -4.02 -0.71
CA VAL A 25 6.54 -3.53 0.66
C VAL A 25 5.92 -4.50 1.63
N ASP A 26 6.57 -4.70 2.77
CA ASP A 26 6.03 -5.49 3.86
C ASP A 26 5.43 -4.55 4.90
N MET A 27 4.13 -4.71 5.17
CA MET A 27 3.42 -3.91 6.18
C MET A 27 2.29 -4.71 6.84
N THR A 28 1.74 -4.17 7.93
CA THR A 28 0.57 -4.79 8.56
C THR A 28 -0.70 -4.55 7.74
N ILE A 29 -1.66 -5.47 7.82
CA ILE A 29 -2.97 -5.33 7.15
C ILE A 29 -3.66 -4.05 7.61
N LYS A 30 -3.66 -3.78 8.92
CA LYS A 30 -4.19 -2.52 9.49
C LYS A 30 -3.57 -1.28 8.83
N ARG A 31 -2.26 -1.28 8.57
CA ARG A 31 -1.58 -0.15 7.93
C ARG A 31 -2.00 0.01 6.46
N ALA A 32 -2.09 -1.10 5.73
CA ALA A 32 -2.57 -1.08 4.35
C ALA A 32 -4.01 -0.57 4.27
N ASP A 33 -4.88 -0.97 5.20
CA ASP A 33 -6.27 -0.50 5.27
C ASP A 33 -6.37 0.99 5.59
N GLU A 34 -5.54 1.52 6.51
CA GLU A 34 -5.44 2.96 6.76
C GLU A 34 -5.06 3.74 5.48
N ILE A 35 -4.08 3.24 4.73
CA ILE A 35 -3.62 3.87 3.47
C ILE A 35 -4.73 3.83 2.43
N LYS A 36 -5.40 2.68 2.25
CA LYS A 36 -6.54 2.53 1.34
C LYS A 36 -7.70 3.44 1.70
N ALA A 37 -8.02 3.57 2.99
CA ALA A 37 -9.09 4.45 3.45
C ALA A 37 -8.77 5.92 3.18
N LYS A 38 -7.53 6.36 3.41
CA LYS A 38 -7.10 7.73 3.10
C LYS A 38 -7.03 8.05 1.61
N LEU A 39 -6.66 7.07 0.80
CA LEU A 39 -6.53 7.24 -0.65
C LEU A 39 -7.80 6.86 -1.41
N LYS A 40 -8.90 6.57 -0.71
CA LYS A 40 -10.19 6.19 -1.29
C LYS A 40 -10.73 7.26 -2.25
N ASP A 41 -10.46 8.53 -1.95
CA ASP A 41 -10.90 9.68 -2.76
C ASP A 41 -10.29 9.71 -4.16
N TYR A 42 -9.15 9.05 -4.36
CA TYR A 42 -8.45 8.99 -5.65
C TYR A 42 -9.05 7.95 -6.61
N ASN A 43 -10.05 7.17 -6.17
CA ASN A 43 -10.76 6.15 -6.95
C ASN A 43 -9.83 5.19 -7.72
N ARG A 44 -8.68 4.86 -7.12
CA ARG A 44 -7.63 3.99 -7.68
C ARG A 44 -7.06 3.11 -6.57
N ASP A 45 -6.61 1.91 -6.94
CA ASP A 45 -5.92 1.03 -6.02
C ASP A 45 -4.44 1.40 -5.88
N PHE A 46 -3.97 1.56 -4.65
CA PHE A 46 -2.56 1.89 -4.36
C PHE A 46 -1.77 0.69 -3.85
N LEU A 47 -2.44 -0.26 -3.20
CA LEU A 47 -1.81 -1.41 -2.55
C LEU A 47 -2.58 -2.69 -2.88
N GLU A 48 -1.90 -3.64 -3.51
CA GLU A 48 -2.39 -4.98 -3.79
C GLU A 48 -1.72 -5.98 -2.84
N ARG A 49 -2.50 -6.81 -2.14
CA ARG A 49 -1.92 -7.83 -1.25
C ARG A 49 -1.44 -9.02 -2.09
N ILE A 50 -0.13 -9.24 -2.16
CA ILE A 50 0.47 -10.35 -2.92
C ILE A 50 0.81 -11.57 -2.07
N ASP A 51 0.83 -11.40 -0.75
CA ASP A 51 1.04 -12.44 0.25
C ASP A 51 -0.05 -13.53 0.26
N ASN A 52 -1.21 -13.24 -0.31
CA ASN A 52 -2.35 -14.16 -0.31
C ASN A 52 -2.40 -15.06 -1.57
N LYS A 53 -1.33 -15.11 -2.36
CA LYS A 53 -1.22 -16.09 -3.44
C LYS A 53 -0.87 -17.45 -2.83
N LYS A 54 -1.91 -18.28 -2.67
CA LYS A 54 -1.83 -19.73 -2.46
C LYS A 54 -0.86 -20.40 -3.44
#